data_AF-A0A915BF09-F1
#
_entry.id   AF-A0A915BF09-F1
#
_cell.length_a   1.000
_cell.length_b   1.000
_cell.length_c   1.000
_cell.angle_alpha   90.00
_cell.angle_beta   90.00
_cell.angle_gamma   90.00
#
_symmetry.space_group_name_H-M   'P 1'
#
loop_
_entity.id
_entity.type
_entity.pdbx_description
1 polymer ?
#
loop_
_entity_poly.entity_id
_entity_poly.type
_entity_poly.pdbx_seq_one_letter_code
_entity_poly.pdbx_strand_id
1 'polypeptide(L)'
;MAPPHTMPRKSGQDDASPANTSMKDSEHEFDYTTLILYVNGERVEEKNVDPRTTLAVFLRDHRRLTGTKISCNEGGCGACTVMISDIDPLSGKIRHYSANACLTPVCAVFGKAVTTVEGIGSTAMLHPVQERLSR
;
A
#
# COMPACT_ATOMS: atom_id res chain seq x y z
N MET A 1 74.72 -24.66 -25.86
CA MET A 1 74.72 -23.38 -26.60
C MET A 1 73.53 -23.38 -27.57
N ALA A 2 72.46 -22.65 -27.19
CA ALA A 2 71.21 -22.21 -27.88
C ALA A 2 70.32 -23.23 -28.65
N PRO A 3 69.00 -23.00 -28.90
CA PRO A 3 68.16 -21.80 -28.67
C PRO A 3 66.74 -22.07 -28.03
N PRO A 4 65.85 -21.04 -27.90
CA PRO A 4 64.74 -20.94 -26.93
C PRO A 4 63.29 -20.90 -27.50
N HIS A 5 62.33 -20.73 -26.56
CA HIS A 5 60.92 -20.25 -26.62
C HIS A 5 59.80 -21.19 -27.13
N THR A 6 58.83 -21.48 -26.25
CA THR A 6 57.46 -20.87 -26.24
C THR A 6 56.62 -21.41 -25.08
N MET A 7 55.85 -20.54 -24.40
CA MET A 7 54.73 -20.94 -23.53
C MET A 7 53.44 -21.06 -24.37
N PRO A 8 52.46 -21.84 -23.90
CA PRO A 8 51.19 -21.18 -23.57
C PRO A 8 50.55 -21.66 -22.26
N ARG A 9 49.74 -20.75 -21.71
CA ARG A 9 48.96 -20.79 -20.47
C ARG A 9 47.57 -21.39 -20.71
N LYS A 10 47.01 -22.09 -19.73
CA LYS A 10 45.58 -22.14 -19.29
C LYS A 10 45.46 -23.24 -18.21
N SER A 11 45.33 -22.92 -16.93
CA SER A 11 44.15 -22.45 -16.17
C SER A 11 43.11 -23.55 -15.90
N GLY A 12 42.87 -23.83 -14.62
CA GLY A 12 41.60 -24.42 -14.14
C GLY A 12 41.76 -25.68 -13.29
N GLN A 13 42.05 -25.48 -12.01
CA GLN A 13 41.66 -26.35 -10.90
C GLN A 13 40.10 -26.44 -10.89
N ASP A 14 39.45 -27.53 -10.48
CA ASP A 14 38.98 -27.68 -9.10
C ASP A 14 38.52 -29.13 -8.82
N ASP A 15 38.98 -29.64 -7.69
CA ASP A 15 38.67 -30.94 -7.10
C ASP A 15 37.27 -30.98 -6.43
N ALA A 16 36.75 -32.19 -6.29
CA ALA A 16 35.38 -32.52 -5.93
C ALA A 16 34.99 -32.39 -4.44
N SER A 17 33.66 -32.44 -4.22
CA SER A 17 32.89 -33.10 -3.13
C SER A 17 32.29 -32.18 -2.03
N PRO A 18 31.29 -32.61 -1.22
CA PRO A 18 30.22 -33.63 -1.40
C PRO A 18 28.80 -33.06 -1.14
N ALA A 19 27.78 -33.91 -1.33
CA ALA A 19 26.41 -33.69 -0.88
C ALA A 19 26.32 -33.47 0.66
N ASN A 20 25.48 -32.51 1.09
CA ASN A 20 24.99 -32.47 2.46
C ASN A 20 23.50 -32.10 2.50
N THR A 21 22.76 -32.94 3.20
CA THR A 21 21.33 -32.85 3.52
C THR A 21 21.12 -31.75 4.57
N SER A 22 20.24 -30.78 4.34
CA SER A 22 19.76 -29.84 5.37
C SER A 22 18.27 -29.57 5.16
N MET A 23 17.43 -30.08 6.07
CA MET A 23 16.62 -29.32 7.03
C MET A 23 15.41 -28.61 6.39
N LYS A 24 14.21 -29.11 6.72
CA LYS A 24 12.94 -28.45 6.42
C LYS A 24 12.77 -27.32 7.40
N ASP A 25 13.25 -26.14 7.03
CA ASP A 25 12.88 -24.92 7.73
C ASP A 25 11.41 -24.66 7.43
N SER A 26 10.58 -24.68 8.48
CA SER A 26 9.20 -24.22 8.41
C SER A 26 9.23 -22.72 8.16
N GLU A 27 9.31 -22.33 6.89
CA GLU A 27 9.26 -20.94 6.46
C GLU A 27 7.90 -20.36 6.86
N HIS A 28 7.87 -19.53 7.89
CA HIS A 28 6.82 -18.54 8.01
C HIS A 28 7.03 -17.56 6.86
N GLU A 29 6.34 -17.78 5.75
CA GLU A 29 6.25 -16.87 4.61
C GLU A 29 5.61 -15.56 5.08
N PHE A 30 6.42 -14.64 5.60
CA PHE A 30 5.94 -13.30 5.95
C PHE A 30 5.60 -12.55 4.66
N ASP A 31 4.31 -12.39 4.40
CA ASP A 31 3.79 -11.68 3.24
C ASP A 31 3.94 -10.16 3.44
N TYR A 32 5.09 -9.62 3.01
CA TYR A 32 5.38 -8.18 3.01
C TYR A 32 4.62 -7.40 1.92
N THR A 33 3.75 -8.07 1.15
CA THR A 33 3.01 -7.46 0.03
C THR A 33 1.55 -7.18 0.34
N THR A 34 1.09 -7.51 1.55
CA THR A 34 -0.29 -7.25 1.99
C THR A 34 -0.42 -5.84 2.58
N LEU A 35 -1.23 -5.01 1.93
CA LEU A 35 -1.70 -3.73 2.47
C LEU A 35 -2.85 -3.98 3.45
N ILE A 36 -2.73 -3.47 4.67
CA ILE A 36 -3.79 -3.50 5.68
C ILE A 36 -4.20 -2.07 6.00
N LEU A 37 -5.50 -1.79 5.95
CA LEU A 37 -6.09 -0.50 6.34
C LEU A 37 -7.52 -0.70 6.84
N TYR A 38 -8.15 0.37 7.32
CA TYR A 38 -9.58 0.38 7.61
C TYR A 38 -10.29 1.36 6.68
N VAL A 39 -11.44 0.97 6.15
CA VAL A 39 -12.28 1.84 5.30
C VAL A 39 -13.70 1.83 5.86
N ASN A 40 -14.19 3.00 6.29
CA ASN A 40 -15.53 3.14 6.88
C ASN A 40 -15.81 2.17 8.04
N GLY A 41 -14.78 1.87 8.84
CA GLY A 41 -14.85 0.93 9.98
C GLY A 41 -14.62 -0.54 9.61
N GLU A 42 -14.61 -0.90 8.33
CA GLU A 42 -14.31 -2.26 7.87
C GLU A 42 -12.78 -2.44 7.71
N ARG A 43 -12.25 -3.54 8.24
CA ARG A 43 -10.85 -3.91 8.01
C ARG A 43 -10.68 -4.44 6.59
N VAL A 44 -9.75 -3.86 5.85
CA VAL A 44 -9.42 -4.23 4.48
C VAL A 44 -8.00 -4.77 4.42
N GLU A 45 -7.86 -5.95 3.80
CA GLU A 45 -6.56 -6.53 3.42
C GLU A 45 -6.54 -6.68 1.91
N GLU A 46 -5.50 -6.17 1.26
CA GLU A 46 -5.33 -6.27 -0.18
C GLU A 46 -3.89 -6.71 -0.48
N LYS A 47 -3.75 -7.81 -1.23
CA LYS A 47 -2.43 -8.35 -1.61
C LYS A 47 -1.94 -7.72 -2.91
N ASN A 48 -0.62 -7.56 -3.04
CA ASN A 48 0.04 -7.15 -4.29
C ASN A 48 -0.50 -5.84 -4.88
N VAL A 49 -0.80 -4.85 -4.04
CA VAL A 49 -1.27 -3.55 -4.49
C VAL A 49 -0.16 -2.81 -5.23
N ASP A 50 -0.46 -2.30 -6.44
CA ASP A 50 0.48 -1.46 -7.19
C ASP A 50 0.75 -0.16 -6.37
N PRO A 51 2.01 0.13 -6.00
CA PRO A 51 2.37 1.32 -5.23
C PRO A 51 1.99 2.65 -5.90
N ARG A 52 1.76 2.65 -7.21
CA ARG A 52 1.29 3.82 -7.98
C ARG A 52 -0.21 4.07 -7.81
N THR A 53 -0.94 3.12 -7.22
CA THR A 53 -2.38 3.25 -6.98
C THR A 53 -2.63 4.36 -5.96
N THR A 54 -3.42 5.34 -6.37
CA THR A 54 -3.88 6.40 -5.46
C THR A 54 -5.05 5.89 -4.63
N LEU A 55 -5.24 6.47 -3.45
CA LEU A 55 -6.35 6.14 -2.57
C LEU A 55 -7.70 6.36 -3.26
N ALA A 56 -7.81 7.37 -4.13
CA ALA A 56 -9.03 7.60 -4.90
C ALA A 56 -9.33 6.44 -5.87
N VAL A 57 -8.32 5.93 -6.59
CA VAL A 57 -8.47 4.77 -7.48
C VAL A 57 -8.83 3.53 -6.67
N PHE A 58 -8.11 3.28 -5.57
CA PHE A 58 -8.37 2.14 -4.70
C PHE A 58 -9.82 2.12 -4.17
N LEU A 59 -10.30 3.23 -3.61
CA LEU A 59 -11.65 3.33 -3.07
C LEU A 59 -12.72 3.08 -4.15
N ARG A 60 -12.53 3.66 -5.34
CA ARG A 60 -13.53 3.61 -6.41
C ARG A 60 -13.52 2.29 -7.17
N ASP A 61 -12.35 1.79 -7.52
CA ASP A 61 -12.21 0.70 -8.49
C ASP A 61 -12.06 -0.65 -7.77
N HIS A 62 -11.33 -0.71 -6.66
CA HIS A 62 -11.14 -1.93 -5.88
C HIS A 62 -12.26 -2.11 -4.85
N ARG A 63 -12.65 -1.02 -4.16
CA ARG A 63 -13.66 -1.08 -3.08
C ARG A 63 -15.07 -0.68 -3.51
N ARG A 64 -15.26 -0.20 -4.75
CA ARG A 64 -16.56 0.23 -5.30
C ARG A 64 -17.26 1.34 -4.49
N LEU A 65 -16.51 2.08 -3.69
CA LEU A 65 -16.94 3.28 -2.97
C LEU A 65 -16.77 4.50 -3.87
N THR A 66 -17.83 4.82 -4.62
CA THR A 66 -17.76 5.80 -5.71
C THR A 66 -18.14 7.22 -5.31
N GLY A 67 -18.47 7.45 -4.03
CA GLY A 67 -18.83 8.74 -3.46
C GLY A 67 -17.68 9.76 -3.50
N THR A 68 -16.46 9.33 -3.20
CA THR A 68 -15.24 10.13 -3.43
C THR A 68 -15.03 10.30 -4.94
N LYS A 69 -14.94 11.55 -5.41
CA LYS A 69 -14.90 11.87 -6.86
C LYS A 69 -13.50 12.26 -7.31
N ILE A 70 -13.16 11.88 -8.54
CA ILE A 70 -11.96 12.37 -9.23
C ILE A 70 -12.42 13.42 -10.24
N SER A 71 -11.90 14.65 -10.12
CA SER A 71 -12.21 15.77 -11.01
C SER A 71 -10.92 16.37 -11.57
N CYS A 72 -10.23 17.24 -10.83
CA CYS A 72 -8.95 17.84 -11.30
C CYS A 72 -7.75 16.89 -11.24
N ASN A 73 -7.77 15.87 -10.36
CA ASN A 73 -6.67 14.94 -10.10
C ASN A 73 -5.30 15.56 -9.70
N GLU A 74 -5.29 16.83 -9.29
CA GLU A 74 -4.06 17.57 -8.90
C GLU A 74 -4.18 18.23 -7.51
N GLY A 75 -5.25 17.93 -6.77
CA GLY A 75 -5.46 18.41 -5.39
C GLY A 75 -6.22 19.73 -5.26
N GLY A 76 -6.32 20.54 -6.31
CA GLY A 76 -6.91 21.88 -6.22
C GLY A 76 -8.41 21.93 -5.92
N CYS A 77 -9.21 20.98 -6.44
CA CYS A 77 -10.68 21.06 -6.36
C CYS A 77 -11.30 20.48 -5.07
N GLY A 78 -10.58 19.66 -4.31
CA GLY A 78 -11.11 18.98 -3.12
C GLY A 78 -12.23 17.95 -3.34
N ALA A 79 -12.65 17.65 -4.58
CA ALA A 79 -13.73 16.67 -4.84
C ALA A 79 -13.41 15.23 -4.37
N CYS A 80 -12.12 14.93 -4.17
CA CYS A 80 -11.61 13.65 -3.68
C CYS A 80 -11.29 13.65 -2.17
N THR A 81 -11.78 14.64 -1.42
CA THR A 81 -11.48 14.76 0.01
C THR A 81 -12.02 13.55 0.78
N VAL A 82 -11.16 12.97 1.61
CA VAL A 82 -11.50 11.93 2.59
C VAL A 82 -10.91 12.32 3.95
N MET A 83 -11.41 11.72 5.02
CA MET A 83 -10.79 11.83 6.34
C MET A 83 -9.87 10.63 6.57
N ILE A 84 -8.65 10.89 7.04
CA ILE A 84 -7.70 9.88 7.51
C ILE A 84 -7.58 10.04 9.02
N SER A 85 -7.67 8.91 9.72
CA SER A 85 -7.46 8.81 11.15
C SER A 85 -6.26 7.91 11.44
N ASP A 86 -5.33 8.39 12.25
CA ASP A 86 -4.19 7.62 12.71
C ASP A 86 -3.88 7.89 14.18
N ILE A 87 -3.02 7.07 14.76
CA ILE A 87 -2.48 7.29 16.10
C ILE A 87 -1.17 8.04 15.93
N ASP A 88 -1.09 9.22 16.54
CA ASP A 88 0.15 9.98 16.60
C ASP A 88 1.19 9.18 17.40
N PRO A 89 2.36 8.85 16.82
CA PRO A 89 3.30 7.92 17.43
C PRO A 89 4.01 8.47 18.67
N LEU A 90 4.01 9.80 18.87
CA LEU A 90 4.66 10.43 20.02
C LEU A 90 3.70 10.58 21.19
N SER A 91 2.46 10.97 20.92
CA SER A 91 1.45 11.24 21.95
C SER A 91 0.51 10.07 22.23
N GLY A 92 0.45 9.09 21.34
CA GLY A 92 -0.50 7.97 21.40
C GLY A 92 -1.96 8.37 21.19
N LYS A 93 -2.23 9.62 20.81
CA LYS A 93 -3.60 10.14 20.61
C LYS A 93 -4.07 9.90 19.19
N ILE A 94 -5.38 9.71 19.03
CA ILE A 94 -6.02 9.66 17.71
C ILE A 94 -5.99 11.07 17.11
N ARG A 95 -5.54 11.16 15.87
CA ARG A 95 -5.58 12.36 15.05
C ARG A 95 -6.46 12.12 13.83
N HIS A 96 -7.33 13.08 13.54
CA HIS A 96 -8.17 13.09 12.34
C HIS A 96 -7.73 14.27 11.47
N TYR A 97 -7.53 14.03 10.18
CA TYR A 97 -7.18 15.07 9.22
C TYR A 97 -7.78 14.77 7.85
N SER A 98 -8.06 15.82 7.07
CA SER A 98 -8.49 15.68 5.68
C SER A 98 -7.30 15.47 4.76
N ALA A 99 -7.51 14.72 3.68
CA ALA A 99 -6.52 14.54 2.63
C ALA A 99 -7.20 14.40 1.26
N ASN A 100 -6.50 14.85 0.22
CA ASN A 100 -6.90 14.62 -1.17
C ASN A 100 -6.56 13.17 -1.55
N ALA A 101 -7.56 12.31 -1.69
CA ALA A 101 -7.35 10.90 -2.02
C ALA A 101 -6.69 10.72 -3.40
N CYS A 102 -6.84 11.68 -4.32
CA CYS A 102 -6.24 11.61 -5.65
C CYS A 102 -4.72 11.77 -5.66
N LEU A 103 -4.14 12.36 -4.61
CA LEU A 103 -2.68 12.53 -4.46
C LEU A 103 -2.07 11.61 -3.41
N THR A 104 -2.90 10.90 -2.65
CA THR A 104 -2.45 10.01 -1.57
C THR A 104 -2.17 8.64 -2.15
N PRO A 105 -0.91 8.14 -2.15
CA PRO A 105 -0.64 6.74 -2.49
C PRO A 105 -1.35 5.82 -1.48
N VAL A 106 -1.98 4.76 -1.95
CA VAL A 106 -2.74 3.86 -1.06
C VAL A 106 -1.81 3.16 -0.03
N CYS A 107 -0.55 2.92 -0.39
CA CYS A 107 0.45 2.37 0.54
C CYS A 107 0.77 3.33 1.71
N ALA A 108 0.55 4.64 1.56
CA ALA A 108 0.81 5.61 2.63
C ALA A 108 -0.24 5.55 3.76
N VAL A 109 -1.36 4.85 3.55
CA VAL A 109 -2.42 4.67 4.55
C VAL A 109 -2.41 3.28 5.20
N PHE A 110 -1.29 2.54 5.09
CA PHE A 110 -1.09 1.29 5.83
C PHE A 110 -1.32 1.51 7.34
N GLY A 111 -2.15 0.66 7.93
CA GLY A 111 -2.53 0.70 9.35
C GLY A 111 -3.43 1.88 9.76
N LYS A 112 -3.83 2.74 8.83
CA LYS A 112 -4.68 3.91 9.10
C LYS A 112 -6.15 3.62 8.80
N ALA A 113 -7.03 4.47 9.29
CA ALA A 113 -8.46 4.42 8.98
C ALA A 113 -8.87 5.55 8.03
N VAL A 114 -9.48 5.18 6.91
CA VAL A 114 -10.04 6.09 5.91
C VAL A 114 -11.55 6.14 6.09
N THR A 115 -12.12 7.35 6.17
CA THR A 115 -13.57 7.57 6.17
C THR A 115 -13.97 8.38 4.94
N THR A 116 -14.88 7.83 4.14
CA THR A 116 -15.45 8.45 2.94
C THR A 116 -16.84 9.02 3.22
N VAL A 117 -17.48 9.60 2.21
CA VAL A 117 -18.85 10.12 2.34
C VAL A 117 -19.87 9.03 2.69
N GLU A 118 -19.66 7.81 2.18
CA GLU A 118 -20.49 6.65 2.50
C GLU A 118 -20.32 6.21 3.96
N GLY A 119 -19.16 6.48 4.56
CA GLY A 119 -18.85 6.08 5.93
C GLY A 119 -19.53 6.91 7.01
N ILE A 120 -19.94 8.14 6.69
CA ILE A 120 -20.62 9.01 7.66
C ILE A 120 -22.14 8.83 7.64
N GLY A 121 -22.70 8.30 6.56
CA GLY A 121 -24.14 8.12 6.40
C GLY A 121 -24.55 7.79 4.97
N SER A 122 -25.80 7.40 4.80
CA SER A 122 -26.42 7.03 3.53
C SER A 122 -27.85 7.57 3.44
N THR A 123 -28.54 7.36 2.32
CA THR A 123 -29.96 7.76 2.19
C THR A 123 -30.88 7.06 3.20
N ALA A 124 -30.47 5.92 3.76
CA ALA A 124 -31.21 5.25 4.83
C ALA A 124 -31.05 5.95 6.20
N MET A 125 -29.90 6.58 6.44
CA MET A 125 -29.60 7.34 7.65
C MET A 125 -28.53 8.38 7.34
N LEU A 126 -28.96 9.62 7.16
CA LEU A 126 -28.06 10.73 6.82
C LEU A 126 -27.32 11.22 8.07
N HIS A 127 -26.05 11.53 7.91
CA HIS A 127 -25.33 12.33 8.89
C HIS A 127 -25.93 13.75 8.96
N PRO A 128 -25.96 14.43 10.11
CA PRO A 128 -26.45 15.82 10.20
C PRO A 128 -25.79 16.78 9.20
N VAL A 129 -24.54 16.55 8.82
CA VAL A 129 -23.85 17.34 7.78
C VAL A 129 -24.45 17.08 6.38
N GLN A 130 -24.71 15.81 6.04
CA GLN A 130 -25.32 15.46 4.75
C GLN A 130 -26.75 16.01 4.65
N GLU A 131 -27.54 15.88 5.73
CA GLU A 131 -28.90 16.39 5.79
C GLU A 131 -28.95 17.91 5.57
N ARG A 132 -28.15 18.67 6.32
CA ARG A 132 -28.15 20.14 6.26
C ARG A 132 -27.65 20.69 4.92
N LEU A 133 -26.73 20.02 4.24
CA LEU A 133 -26.22 20.45 2.92
C LEU A 133 -27.19 20.17 1.78
N SER A 134 -28.12 19.22 1.96
CA SER A 134 -29.06 18.79 0.91
C SER A 134 -30.39 19.55 0.90
N ARG A 135 -30.65 20.37 1.92
CA ARG A 135 -31.87 21.14 2.12
C ARG A 135 -31.62 22.61 1.80
#